data_AF-A0A951GEC3-F1
#
_entry.id   AF-A0A951GEC3-F1
#
_cell.length_a   1.000
_cell.length_b   1.000
_cell.length_c   1.000
_cell.angle_alpha   90.00
_cell.angle_beta   90.00
_cell.angle_gamma   90.00
#
_symmetry.space_group_name_H-M   'P 1'
#
loop_
_entity.id
_entity.type
_entity.pdbx_description
1 polymer ?
#
loop_
_entity_poly.entity_id
_entity_poly.type
_entity_poly.pdbx_seq_one_letter_code
_entity_poly.pdbx_strand_id
1 'polypeptide(L)'
;MAGGVYRVPLPRTDLKATLDGVELKPNFALGGWLAFEKMGNEGMVMGDLVLTTDEVNPVMTKLAASGIEITALHNHLLRNQPFTMYMHVLGRGDPVKLAVALHTALAESKTPLSTSDAPAAPPPPIDIDTAAIDQILGAKGTNNGGIYQFGIPRAEPIKDNGMAVPP
;
A
#
# COMPACT_ATOMS: atom_id res chain seq x y z
N MET A 1 -8.39 -3.69 15.07
CA MET A 1 -8.47 -4.38 13.76
C MET A 1 -9.87 -4.17 13.23
N ALA A 2 -10.05 -3.28 12.25
CA ALA A 2 -11.33 -3.19 11.56
C ALA A 2 -11.52 -4.48 10.74
N GLY A 3 -12.70 -5.10 10.81
CA GLY A 3 -13.03 -6.28 10.00
C GLY A 3 -12.19 -7.55 10.23
N GLY A 4 -11.45 -7.68 11.34
CA GLY A 4 -10.63 -8.87 11.61
C GLY A 4 -9.29 -8.91 10.86
N VAL A 5 -8.94 -7.83 10.14
CA VAL A 5 -7.69 -7.70 9.40
C VAL A 5 -6.62 -7.00 10.25
N TYR A 6 -5.42 -7.57 10.29
CA TYR A 6 -4.22 -6.94 10.83
C TYR A 6 -3.37 -6.36 9.71
N ARG A 7 -3.35 -5.03 9.59
CA ARG A 7 -2.63 -4.31 8.53
C ARG A 7 -1.35 -3.70 9.06
N VAL A 8 -0.26 -3.90 8.33
CA VAL A 8 1.06 -3.31 8.54
C VAL A 8 1.32 -2.31 7.42
N PRO A 9 1.33 -0.99 7.71
CA PRO A 9 1.73 0.00 6.71
C PRO A 9 3.23 -0.01 6.48
N LEU A 10 3.66 0.15 5.23
CA LEU A 10 5.06 0.20 4.78
C LEU A 10 5.29 1.43 3.89
N PRO A 11 5.17 2.65 4.43
CA PRO A 11 5.36 3.85 3.64
C PRO A 11 6.84 4.02 3.26
N ARG A 12 7.11 4.35 1.99
CA ARG A 12 8.45 4.71 1.50
C ARG A 12 8.78 6.15 1.84
N THR A 13 8.89 6.45 3.13
CA THR A 13 9.24 7.78 3.64
C THR A 13 10.69 8.18 3.33
N ASP A 14 11.51 7.22 2.92
CA ASP A 14 12.87 7.40 2.41
C ASP A 14 12.90 7.99 0.98
N LEU A 15 11.85 7.77 0.19
CA LEU A 15 11.81 8.21 -1.20
C LEU A 15 11.33 9.65 -1.34
N LYS A 16 12.12 10.45 -2.04
CA LYS A 16 11.75 11.79 -2.53
C LYS A 16 11.39 11.70 -4.01
N ALA A 17 10.25 11.08 -4.31
CA ALA A 17 9.83 10.91 -5.70
C ALA A 17 9.14 12.16 -6.24
N THR A 18 9.36 12.45 -7.53
CA THR A 18 8.73 13.56 -8.23
C THR A 18 8.11 13.08 -9.54
N LEU A 19 7.07 13.77 -10.01
CA LEU A 19 6.46 13.56 -11.31
C LEU A 19 6.21 14.93 -11.95
N ASP A 20 6.87 15.20 -13.07
CA ASP A 20 6.77 16.46 -13.82
C ASP A 20 6.90 17.71 -12.93
N GLY A 21 7.83 17.67 -11.97
CA GLY A 21 8.10 18.76 -11.03
C GLY A 21 7.21 18.78 -9.77
N VAL A 22 6.25 17.87 -9.65
CA VAL A 22 5.41 17.73 -8.46
C VAL A 22 6.00 16.66 -7.54
N GLU A 23 6.24 17.01 -6.28
CA GLU A 23 6.67 16.04 -5.26
C GLU A 23 5.52 15.09 -4.89
N LEU A 24 5.82 13.78 -4.92
CA LEU A 24 4.88 12.73 -4.57
C LEU A 24 4.97 12.44 -3.07
N LYS A 25 3.93 12.81 -2.34
CA LYS A 25 3.81 12.48 -0.92
C LYS A 25 3.59 10.98 -0.72
N PRO A 26 4.15 10.37 0.35
CA PRO A 26 3.97 8.93 0.60
C PRO A 26 2.50 8.49 0.66
N ASN A 27 1.64 9.29 1.30
CA ASN A 27 0.21 9.00 1.41
C ASN A 27 -0.55 9.06 0.06
N PHE A 28 0.06 9.60 -1.01
CA PHE A 28 -0.56 9.65 -2.34
C PHE A 28 -0.25 8.39 -3.14
N ALA A 29 1.04 8.04 -3.24
CA ALA A 29 1.47 6.99 -4.15
C ALA A 29 2.57 6.07 -3.61
N LEU A 30 3.20 6.36 -2.46
CA LEU A 30 4.36 5.59 -1.98
C LEU A 30 4.04 4.80 -0.69
N GLY A 31 2.77 4.42 -0.51
CA GLY A 31 2.29 3.68 0.64
C GLY A 31 2.18 2.18 0.37
N GLY A 32 3.23 1.42 0.67
CA GLY A 32 3.15 -0.04 0.68
C GLY A 32 2.38 -0.56 1.89
N TRP A 33 1.97 -1.82 1.86
CA TRP A 33 1.27 -2.47 2.97
C TRP A 33 1.28 -3.99 2.89
N LEU A 34 1.13 -4.61 4.06
CA LEU A 34 0.78 -6.03 4.22
C LEU A 34 -0.49 -6.12 5.07
N ALA A 35 -1.38 -7.06 4.76
CA ALA A 35 -2.59 -7.30 5.52
C ALA A 35 -2.77 -8.78 5.77
N PHE A 36 -2.87 -9.15 7.05
CA PHE A 36 -3.09 -10.50 7.51
C PHE A 36 -4.54 -10.68 7.93
N GLU A 37 -5.12 -11.81 7.55
CA GLU A 37 -6.45 -12.23 7.97
C GLU A 37 -6.41 -13.69 8.41
N LYS A 38 -7.19 -14.04 9.43
CA LYS A 38 -7.32 -15.42 9.89
C LYS A 38 -8.21 -16.22 8.94
N MET A 39 -7.70 -17.33 8.43
CA MET A 39 -8.41 -18.28 7.57
C MET A 39 -8.53 -19.65 8.26
N GLY A 40 -9.52 -19.81 9.13
CA GLY A 40 -9.68 -21.04 9.91
C GLY A 40 -8.50 -21.27 10.87
N ASN A 41 -7.68 -22.28 10.58
CA ASN A 41 -6.47 -22.61 11.36
C ASN A 41 -5.18 -22.01 10.76
N GLU A 42 -5.28 -21.33 9.62
CA GLU A 42 -4.16 -20.69 8.93
C GLU A 42 -4.34 -19.17 8.89
N GLY A 43 -3.32 -18.46 8.42
CA GLY A 43 -3.37 -17.06 8.04
C GLY A 43 -3.30 -16.91 6.52
N MET A 44 -3.95 -15.88 6.00
CA MET A 44 -3.69 -15.35 4.66
C MET A 44 -3.03 -13.99 4.81
N VAL A 45 -2.07 -13.72 3.92
CA VAL A 45 -1.50 -12.39 3.76
C VAL A 45 -1.65 -11.94 2.32
N MET A 46 -2.06 -10.69 2.15
CA MET A 46 -1.95 -9.97 0.88
C MET A 46 -1.15 -8.70 1.10
N GLY A 47 -0.55 -8.18 0.04
CA GLY A 47 0.21 -6.94 0.15
C GLY A 47 0.51 -6.29 -1.17
N ASP A 48 0.93 -5.04 -1.06
CA ASP A 48 1.44 -4.20 -2.14
C ASP A 48 2.76 -3.59 -1.67
N LEU A 49 3.86 -3.96 -2.34
CA LEU A 49 5.20 -3.48 -2.01
C LEU A 49 5.63 -2.42 -3.00
N VAL A 50 6.06 -1.26 -2.50
CA VAL A 50 6.59 -0.17 -3.33
C VAL A 50 8.11 -0.27 -3.40
N LEU A 51 8.62 -0.56 -4.58
CA LEU A 51 10.04 -0.83 -4.84
C LEU A 51 10.60 0.11 -5.91
N THR A 52 11.86 0.49 -5.78
CA THR A 52 12.61 1.08 -6.91
C THR A 52 13.04 -0.04 -7.87
N THR A 53 13.40 0.33 -9.09
CA THR A 53 13.77 -0.65 -10.14
C THR A 53 14.91 -1.58 -9.74
N ASP A 54 15.89 -1.10 -8.97
CA ASP A 54 17.00 -1.89 -8.43
C ASP A 54 16.59 -2.86 -7.31
N GLU A 55 15.49 -2.58 -6.63
CA GLU A 55 14.96 -3.41 -5.52
C GLU A 55 14.05 -4.54 -5.99
N VAL A 56 13.48 -4.46 -7.21
CA VAL A 56 12.49 -5.43 -7.72
C VAL A 56 13.03 -6.86 -7.71
N ASN A 57 14.16 -7.11 -8.39
CA ASN A 57 14.66 -8.48 -8.57
C ASN A 57 15.13 -9.14 -7.26
N PRO A 58 15.89 -8.46 -6.39
CA PRO A 58 16.27 -9.03 -5.09
C PRO A 58 15.06 -9.43 -4.23
N VAL A 59 14.09 -8.53 -4.10
CA VAL A 59 12.86 -8.79 -3.32
C VAL A 59 12.05 -9.93 -3.94
N MET A 60 11.79 -9.87 -5.26
CA MET A 60 11.03 -10.90 -5.97
C MET A 60 11.65 -12.29 -5.81
N THR A 61 12.98 -12.37 -5.95
CA THR A 61 13.73 -13.63 -5.81
C THR A 61 13.53 -14.20 -4.41
N LYS A 62 13.61 -13.36 -3.38
CA LYS A 62 13.46 -13.81 -2.00
C LYS A 62 12.03 -14.25 -1.66
N LEU A 63 11.02 -13.55 -2.18
CA LEU A 63 9.62 -13.94 -2.04
C LEU A 63 9.37 -15.31 -2.68
N ALA A 64 9.77 -15.49 -3.94
CA ALA A 64 9.60 -16.74 -4.67
C ALA A 64 10.31 -17.92 -3.96
N ALA A 65 11.56 -17.72 -3.52
CA ALA A 65 12.31 -18.74 -2.78
C ALA A 65 11.68 -19.11 -1.43
N SER A 66 10.87 -18.22 -0.86
CA SER A 66 10.19 -18.42 0.43
C SER A 66 8.74 -18.92 0.27
N GLY A 67 8.29 -19.16 -0.97
CA GLY A 67 6.93 -19.62 -1.27
C GLY A 67 5.86 -18.55 -1.16
N ILE A 68 6.22 -17.26 -1.16
CA ILE A 68 5.26 -16.17 -1.30
C ILE A 68 4.97 -15.96 -2.78
N GLU A 69 3.70 -15.99 -3.14
CA GLU A 69 3.26 -15.78 -4.52
C GLU A 69 3.33 -14.30 -4.88
N ILE A 70 3.91 -14.00 -6.04
CA ILE A 70 3.86 -12.66 -6.65
C ILE A 70 2.70 -12.67 -7.64
N THR A 71 1.64 -11.93 -7.34
CA THR A 71 0.40 -11.92 -8.13
C THR A 71 0.42 -10.85 -9.22
N ALA A 72 1.20 -9.78 -9.05
CA ALA A 72 1.42 -8.76 -10.07
C ALA A 72 2.70 -7.95 -9.83
N LEU A 73 3.21 -7.36 -10.90
CA LEU A 73 4.23 -6.32 -10.87
C LEU A 73 3.87 -5.24 -11.91
N HIS A 74 3.60 -4.01 -11.45
CA HIS A 74 3.21 -2.90 -12.33
C HIS A 74 3.63 -1.55 -11.75
N ASN A 75 3.29 -0.44 -12.42
CA ASN A 75 3.51 0.91 -11.94
C ASN A 75 2.17 1.66 -11.75
N HIS A 76 2.04 2.49 -10.70
CA HIS A 76 0.86 3.34 -10.51
C HIS A 76 0.97 4.68 -11.23
N LEU A 77 2.20 5.15 -11.47
CA LEU A 77 2.49 6.45 -12.07
C LEU A 77 3.43 6.27 -13.24
N LEU A 78 3.22 7.08 -14.28
CA LEU A 78 4.14 7.14 -15.42
C LEU A 78 5.19 8.23 -15.16
N ARG A 79 6.45 7.89 -15.47
CA ARG A 79 7.63 8.78 -15.43
C ARG A 79 7.92 9.49 -14.09
N ASN A 80 7.48 8.93 -12.97
CA ASN A 80 8.00 9.39 -11.68
C ASN A 80 9.50 9.08 -11.55
N GLN A 81 10.20 9.89 -10.76
CA GLN A 81 11.64 9.74 -10.49
C GLN A 81 11.93 9.89 -8.99
N PRO A 82 12.60 8.91 -8.33
CA PRO A 82 12.99 7.62 -8.91
C PRO A 82 11.76 6.82 -9.35
N PHE A 83 11.93 6.01 -10.39
CA PHE A 83 10.83 5.19 -10.92
C PHE A 83 10.47 4.09 -9.92
N THR A 84 9.19 3.96 -9.62
CA THR A 84 8.68 2.99 -8.64
C THR A 84 7.79 1.94 -9.30
N MET A 85 7.92 0.73 -8.79
CA MET A 85 7.12 -0.44 -9.16
C MET A 85 6.37 -0.95 -7.91
N TYR A 86 5.26 -1.62 -8.14
CA TYR A 86 4.31 -2.08 -7.15
C TYR A 86 4.17 -3.59 -7.34
N MET A 87 4.60 -4.34 -6.33
CA MET A 87 4.60 -5.79 -6.35
C MET A 87 3.52 -6.31 -5.43
N HIS A 88 2.52 -6.96 -6.02
CA HIS A 88 1.42 -7.56 -5.28
C HIS A 88 1.81 -8.96 -4.85
N VAL A 89 1.54 -9.28 -3.59
CA VAL A 89 1.92 -10.56 -2.99
C VAL A 89 0.73 -11.25 -2.34
N LEU A 90 0.74 -12.59 -2.36
CA LEU A 90 -0.21 -13.46 -1.69
C LEU A 90 0.55 -14.57 -0.95
N GLY A 91 0.09 -14.90 0.25
CA GLY A 91 0.56 -16.08 0.97
C GLY A 91 -0.54 -16.69 1.84
N ARG A 92 -0.49 -18.01 2.02
CA ARG A 92 -1.37 -18.76 2.93
C ARG A 92 -0.55 -19.78 3.73
N GLY A 93 -0.89 -19.96 5.00
CA GLY A 93 -0.25 -20.92 5.88
C GLY A 93 -0.05 -20.38 7.29
N ASP A 94 1.04 -20.79 7.94
CA ASP A 94 1.37 -20.30 9.29
C ASP A 94 1.69 -18.79 9.26
N PRO A 95 0.95 -17.95 10.00
CA PRO A 95 1.10 -16.49 9.92
C PRO A 95 2.47 -15.99 10.37
N VAL A 96 3.14 -16.70 11.29
CA VAL A 96 4.48 -16.33 11.76
C VAL A 96 5.51 -16.62 10.67
N LYS A 97 5.43 -17.79 10.02
CA LYS A 97 6.30 -18.12 8.87
C LYS A 97 6.11 -17.14 7.72
N LEU A 98 4.86 -16.76 7.41
CA LEU A 98 4.54 -15.75 6.40
C LEU A 98 5.19 -14.41 6.75
N ALA A 99 5.06 -13.95 8.00
CA ALA A 99 5.67 -12.70 8.44
C ALA A 99 7.21 -12.72 8.33
N VAL A 100 7.86 -13.84 8.69
CA VAL A 100 9.31 -14.00 8.56
C VAL A 100 9.76 -13.96 7.09
N ALA A 101 9.04 -14.64 6.20
CA ALA A 101 9.33 -14.65 4.76
C ALA A 101 9.24 -13.22 4.17
N LEU A 102 8.16 -12.50 4.48
CA LEU A 102 7.94 -11.13 4.03
C LEU A 102 9.00 -10.16 4.58
N HIS A 103 9.33 -10.25 5.87
CA HIS A 103 10.38 -9.44 6.48
C HIS A 103 11.73 -9.68 5.80
N THR A 104 12.09 -10.94 5.55
CA THR A 104 13.37 -11.28 4.92
C THR A 104 13.43 -10.78 3.48
N ALA A 105 12.33 -10.82 2.74
CA ALA A 105 12.27 -10.24 1.40
C ALA A 105 12.37 -8.71 1.43
N LEU A 106 11.67 -8.04 2.34
CA LEU A 106 11.74 -6.59 2.47
C LEU A 106 13.13 -6.08 2.88
N ALA A 107 13.91 -6.90 3.60
CA ALA A 107 15.30 -6.59 3.94
C ALA A 107 16.23 -6.50 2.71
N GLU A 108 15.81 -7.01 1.55
CA GLU A 108 16.50 -6.82 0.26
C GLU A 108 16.17 -5.46 -0.40
N SER A 109 15.36 -4.62 0.26
CA SER A 109 14.99 -3.27 -0.19
C SER A 109 15.39 -2.23 0.85
N LYS A 110 15.24 -0.95 0.49
CA LYS A 110 15.44 0.17 1.42
C LYS A 110 14.16 0.57 2.17
N THR A 111 13.09 -0.22 2.04
CA THR A 111 11.81 0.06 2.70
C THR A 111 12.00 0.21 4.21
N PRO A 112 11.59 1.34 4.81
CA PRO A 112 11.67 1.51 6.26
C PRO A 112 10.78 0.48 6.97
N LEU A 113 11.39 -0.39 7.79
CA LEU A 113 10.68 -1.43 8.56
C LEU A 113 10.31 -1.02 9.98
N SER A 114 10.79 0.14 10.43
CA SER A 114 10.45 0.68 11.74
C SER A 114 9.21 1.56 11.64
N THR A 115 8.23 1.31 12.50
CA THR A 115 7.12 2.25 12.70
C THR A 115 7.62 3.44 13.50
N SER A 116 7.36 4.65 13.00
CA SER A 116 7.51 5.85 13.83
C SER A 116 6.33 5.92 14.79
N ASP A 117 6.59 5.76 16.10
CA ASP A 117 5.60 5.95 17.17
C ASP A 117 5.24 7.43 17.41
N ALA A 118 5.85 8.35 16.65
CA ALA A 118 5.53 9.77 16.76
C ALA A 118 4.07 10.04 16.35
N PRO A 119 3.33 10.86 17.12
CA PRO A 119 2.00 11.32 16.72
C PRO A 119 2.05 11.93 15.32
N ALA A 120 1.12 11.54 14.45
CA ALA A 120 1.00 12.15 13.13
C ALA A 120 0.74 13.66 13.30
N ALA A 121 1.57 14.49 12.66
CA ALA A 121 1.33 15.92 12.63
C ALA A 121 -0.03 16.22 11.96
N PRO A 122 -0.72 17.31 12.35
CA PRO A 122 -1.91 17.75 11.65
C PRO A 122 -1.62 17.89 10.15
N PRO A 123 -2.53 17.42 9.27
CA PRO A 123 -2.30 17.54 7.84
C PRO A 123 -2.26 19.02 7.45
N PRO A 124 -1.31 19.43 6.59
CA PRO A 124 -1.23 20.82 6.14
C PRO A 124 -2.53 21.20 5.39
N PRO A 125 -2.93 22.48 5.44
CA PRO A 125 -4.13 22.95 4.74
C PRO A 125 -3.98 22.76 3.22
N ILE A 126 -5.13 22.63 2.55
CA ILE A 126 -5.19 22.49 1.09
C ILE A 126 -5.63 23.83 0.50
N ASP A 127 -4.81 24.37 -0.38
CA ASP A 127 -4.99 25.72 -0.96
C ASP A 127 -5.75 25.67 -2.30
N ILE A 128 -6.90 24.99 -2.30
CA ILE A 128 -7.86 24.94 -3.42
C ILE A 128 -9.29 24.99 -2.87
N ASP A 129 -10.27 25.36 -3.69
CA ASP A 129 -11.68 25.35 -3.32
C ASP A 129 -12.23 23.91 -3.20
N THR A 130 -11.97 23.29 -2.05
CA THR A 130 -12.43 21.93 -1.75
C THR A 130 -13.96 21.83 -1.71
N ALA A 131 -14.66 22.91 -1.36
CA ALA A 131 -16.13 22.91 -1.28
C ALA A 131 -16.76 22.85 -2.67
N ALA A 132 -16.22 23.60 -3.64
CA ALA A 132 -16.66 23.50 -5.03
C ALA A 132 -16.39 22.12 -5.62
N ILE A 133 -15.23 21.51 -5.31
CA ILE A 133 -14.89 20.15 -5.76
C ILE A 133 -15.87 19.13 -5.17
N ASP A 134 -16.16 19.21 -3.87
CA ASP A 134 -17.16 18.35 -3.20
C ASP A 134 -18.53 18.45 -3.88
N GLN A 135 -18.98 19.67 -4.19
CA GLN A 135 -20.26 19.90 -4.83
C GLN A 135 -20.30 19.30 -6.25
N ILE A 136 -19.24 19.47 -7.04
CA ILE A 136 -19.15 18.95 -8.41
C ILE A 136 -19.09 17.42 -8.41
N LEU A 137 -18.30 16.81 -7.52
CA LEU A 137 -18.15 15.36 -7.44
C LEU A 137 -19.34 14.69 -6.73
N GLY A 138 -20.16 15.45 -6.00
CA GLY A 138 -21.28 14.91 -5.23
C GLY A 138 -20.86 14.03 -4.05
N ALA A 139 -19.60 14.15 -3.60
CA ALA A 139 -19.02 13.37 -2.52
C ALA A 139 -18.17 14.29 -1.63
N LYS A 140 -17.95 13.92 -0.37
CA LYS A 140 -17.10 14.68 0.55
C LYS A 140 -15.66 14.15 0.53
N GLY A 141 -14.72 15.00 0.14
CA GLY A 141 -13.30 14.70 0.20
C GLY A 141 -12.72 14.85 1.61
N THR A 142 -11.56 14.24 1.83
CA THR A 142 -10.82 14.29 3.09
C THR A 142 -9.38 14.78 2.84
N ASN A 143 -8.84 15.52 3.81
CA ASN A 143 -7.44 15.92 3.78
C ASN A 143 -6.57 14.83 4.42
N ASN A 144 -5.83 14.10 3.60
CA ASN A 144 -4.90 13.06 4.02
C ASN A 144 -3.45 13.51 3.84
N GLY A 145 -2.93 14.28 4.81
CA GLY A 145 -1.53 14.75 4.77
C GLY A 145 -1.26 15.83 3.71
N GLY A 146 -2.26 16.68 3.44
CA GLY A 146 -2.23 17.69 2.38
C GLY A 146 -2.39 17.08 0.99
N ILE A 147 -3.14 15.97 0.91
CA ILE A 147 -3.65 15.36 -0.32
C ILE A 147 -5.17 15.38 -0.16
N TYR A 148 -5.88 16.00 -1.10
CA TYR A 148 -7.33 15.97 -1.08
C TYR A 148 -7.82 14.71 -1.78
N GLN A 149 -8.40 13.78 -1.03
CA GLN A 149 -8.78 12.46 -1.53
C GLN A 149 -10.28 12.19 -1.37
N PHE A 150 -10.83 11.44 -2.30
CA PHE A 150 -12.22 11.00 -2.31
C PHE A 150 -12.27 9.48 -2.27
N GLY A 151 -13.09 8.93 -1.39
CA GLY A 151 -13.50 7.53 -1.43
C GLY A 151 -14.93 7.46 -1.95
N ILE A 152 -15.11 6.90 -3.14
CA ILE A 152 -16.43 6.71 -3.74
C ILE A 152 -16.74 5.22 -3.69
N PRO A 153 -17.65 4.77 -2.81
CA PRO A 153 -17.99 3.36 -2.73
C PRO A 153 -18.63 2.89 -4.03
N ARG A 154 -18.35 1.64 -4.41
CA ARG A 154 -19.10 0.96 -5.47
C ARG A 154 -20.56 0.83 -5.03
N ALA A 155 -21.49 0.94 -5.98
CA ALA A 155 -22.91 0.82 -5.69
C ALA A 155 -23.28 -0.61 -5.26
N GLU A 156 -22.58 -1.60 -5.82
CA GLU A 156 -22.75 -3.01 -5.54
C GLU A 156 -21.68 -3.57 -4.58
N PRO A 157 -22.03 -4.55 -3.73
CA PRO A 157 -21.05 -5.35 -3.01
C PRO A 157 -20.15 -6.10 -4.01
N ILE A 158 -18.84 -5.93 -3.88
CA ILE A 158 -17.88 -6.64 -4.73
C ILE A 158 -17.74 -8.07 -4.22
N LYS A 159 -17.79 -9.02 -5.15
CA LYS A 159 -17.54 -10.44 -4.89
C LYS A 159 -16.50 -10.97 -5.84
N ASP A 160 -15.61 -11.82 -5.33
CA ASP A 160 -14.68 -12.62 -6.11
C ASP A 160 -14.98 -14.10 -5.85
N ASN A 161 -15.27 -14.86 -6.90
CA ASN A 161 -15.67 -16.28 -6.81
C ASN A 161 -16.77 -16.56 -5.75
N GLY A 162 -17.72 -15.62 -5.61
CA GLY A 162 -18.82 -15.72 -4.65
C GLY A 162 -18.51 -15.24 -3.22
N MET A 163 -17.24 -15.01 -2.90
CA MET A 163 -16.79 -14.43 -1.62
C MET A 163 -16.91 -12.91 -1.67
N ALA A 164 -17.47 -12.30 -0.61
CA ALA A 164 -17.45 -10.85 -0.49
C ALA A 164 -16.01 -10.35 -0.37
N VAL A 165 -15.61 -9.39 -1.20
CA VAL A 165 -14.34 -8.71 -1.06
C VAL A 165 -14.50 -7.65 0.03
N PRO A 166 -13.74 -7.72 1.13
CA PRO A 166 -13.81 -6.72 2.19
C PRO A 166 -13.53 -5.31 1.64
N PRO A 167 -14.19 -4.26 2.19
CA PRO A 167 -14.01 -2.88 1.76
C PRO A 167 -12.61 -2.33 2.08
#